data_AF-A0A3C1NZ66-F1
#
_entry.id   AF-A0A3C1NZ66-F1
#
_cell.length_a   1.000
_cell.length_b   1.000
_cell.length_c   1.000
_cell.angle_alpha   90.00
_cell.angle_beta   90.00
_cell.angle_gamma   90.00
#
_symmetry.space_group_name_H-M   'P 1'
#
loop_
_entity.id
_entity.type
_entity.pdbx_description
1 polymer ?
#
loop_
_entity_poly.entity_id
_entity_poly.type
_entity_poly.pdbx_seq_one_letter_code
_entity_poly.pdbx_strand_id
1 'polypeptide(L)'
;MTTNLIAVIATLLIFIFVFDLLRRGVLKEKYAVLWLFVAGIGFIFAVIPGLLDWLGTSLGIGAPVNLLFFIMGVVLLLVSVQLSYELSRHEARIRRLAEE
;
A
#
# COMPACT_ATOMS: atom_id res chain seq x y z
N MET A 1 -10.72 0.10 27.17
CA MET A 1 -10.98 1.44 26.58
C MET A 1 -9.71 2.14 26.13
N THR A 2 -8.57 1.96 26.81
CA THR A 2 -7.25 2.50 26.41
C THR A 2 -6.75 1.93 25.08
N THR A 3 -6.94 0.63 24.81
CA THR A 3 -6.51 -0.02 23.55
C THR A 3 -7.21 0.56 22.31
N ASN A 4 -8.50 0.87 22.40
CA ASN A 4 -9.26 1.47 21.28
C ASN A 4 -8.78 2.89 21.00
N LEU A 5 -8.43 3.67 22.03
CA LEU A 5 -7.91 5.02 21.86
C LEU A 5 -6.54 5.00 21.15
N ILE A 6 -5.65 4.08 21.55
CA ILE A 6 -4.34 3.87 20.91
C ILE A 6 -4.53 3.45 19.45
N ALA A 7 -5.45 2.53 19.18
CA ALA A 7 -5.76 2.09 17.81
C ALA A 7 -6.26 3.26 16.96
N VAL A 8 -7.22 4.05 17.47
CA VAL A 8 -7.74 5.24 16.76
C VAL A 8 -6.63 6.24 16.46
N ILE A 9 -5.78 6.57 17.45
CA ILE A 9 -4.67 7.52 17.26
C ILE A 9 -3.66 6.98 16.23
N ALA A 10 -3.29 5.70 16.32
CA ALA A 10 -2.37 5.06 15.39
C ALA A 10 -2.94 5.07 13.96
N THR A 11 -4.22 4.72 13.78
CA THR A 11 -4.90 4.78 12.49
C THR A 11 -4.95 6.20 11.93
N LEU A 12 -5.25 7.20 12.78
CA LEU A 12 -5.28 8.61 12.36
C LEU A 12 -3.90 9.11 11.92
N LEU A 13 -2.84 8.77 12.66
CA LEU A 13 -1.46 9.12 12.29
C LEU A 13 -1.05 8.49 10.96
N ILE A 14 -1.31 7.18 10.80
CA ILE A 14 -1.01 6.47 9.55
C ILE A 14 -1.80 7.09 8.39
N PHE A 15 -3.09 7.39 8.60
CA PHE A 15 -3.93 8.01 7.58
C PHE A 15 -3.40 9.38 7.15
N ILE A 16 -3.05 10.25 8.10
CA ILE A 16 -2.47 11.57 7.82
C ILE A 16 -1.14 11.43 7.07
N PHE A 17 -0.28 10.50 7.48
CA PHE A 17 1.00 10.25 6.83
C PHE A 17 0.82 9.78 5.38
N VAL A 18 -0.05 8.80 5.14
CA VAL A 18 -0.35 8.29 3.79
C VAL A 18 -0.99 9.39 2.92
N PHE A 19 -1.91 10.18 3.49
CA PHE A 19 -2.54 11.30 2.78
C PHE A 19 -1.53 12.39 2.41
N ASP A 20 -0.60 12.72 3.29
CA ASP A 20 0.48 13.67 3.03
C ASP A 20 1.41 13.17 1.91
N LEU A 21 1.74 11.87 1.88
CA LEU A 21 2.49 11.25 0.78
C LEU A 21 1.74 11.33 -0.56
N LEU A 22 0.42 11.07 -0.58
CA LEU A 22 -0.40 11.23 -1.78
C LEU A 22 -0.44 12.70 -2.25
N ARG A 23 -0.67 13.63 -1.32
CA ARG A 23 -0.84 15.05 -1.61
C ARG A 23 0.42 15.71 -2.16
N ARG A 24 1.61 15.25 -1.72
CA ARG A 24 2.89 15.80 -2.19
C ARG A 24 3.17 15.52 -3.66
N GLY A 25 2.38 14.68 -4.35
CA GLY A 25 2.47 14.52 -5.81
C GLY A 25 3.83 14.02 -6.31
N VAL A 26 4.65 13.43 -5.42
CA VAL A 26 6.02 12.99 -5.72
C VAL A 26 6.05 11.78 -6.67
N LEU A 27 4.89 11.19 -6.94
CA LEU A 27 4.71 10.00 -7.75
C LEU A 27 4.51 10.42 -9.22
N LYS A 28 5.56 10.23 -10.04
CA LYS A 28 5.47 10.29 -11.52
C LYS A 28 4.24 9.48 -11.97
N GLU A 29 3.55 9.93 -13.02
CA GLU A 29 2.33 9.35 -13.64
C GLU A 29 2.21 7.80 -13.55
N LYS A 30 3.34 7.10 -13.71
CA LYS A 30 3.45 5.64 -13.65
C LYS A 30 3.13 5.01 -12.28
N TYR A 31 3.36 5.72 -11.18
CA TYR A 31 3.14 5.23 -9.82
C TYR A 31 1.73 5.50 -9.30
N ALA A 32 1.07 6.54 -9.82
CA ALA A 32 -0.30 6.87 -9.47
C ALA A 32 -1.24 5.69 -9.77
N VAL A 33 -0.96 4.93 -10.82
CA VAL A 33 -1.77 3.75 -11.22
C VAL A 33 -1.79 2.67 -10.15
N LEU A 34 -0.63 2.29 -9.59
CA LEU A 34 -0.57 1.26 -8.55
C LEU A 34 -1.27 1.74 -7.28
N TRP A 35 -1.02 2.99 -6.87
CA TRP A 35 -1.67 3.57 -5.70
C TRP A 35 -3.18 3.73 -5.88
N LEU A 36 -3.65 4.09 -7.08
CA LEU A 36 -5.07 4.16 -7.41
C LEU A 36 -5.72 2.78 -7.35
N PHE A 37 -5.02 1.74 -7.81
CA PHE A 37 -5.48 0.35 -7.71
C PHE A 37 -5.59 -0.11 -6.25
N VAL A 38 -4.57 0.14 -5.44
CA VAL A 38 -4.58 -0.17 -4.00
C VAL A 38 -5.69 0.59 -3.28
N ALA A 39 -5.86 1.89 -3.56
CA ALA A 39 -6.93 2.69 -3.01
C ALA A 39 -8.32 2.20 -3.45
N GLY A 40 -8.47 1.76 -4.70
CA GLY A 40 -9.70 1.16 -5.22
C GLY A 40 -10.06 -0.14 -4.50
N ILE A 41 -9.08 -1.04 -4.28
CA ILE A 41 -9.27 -2.26 -3.49
C ILE A 41 -9.66 -1.90 -2.05
N GLY A 42 -8.96 -0.95 -1.43
CA GLY A 42 -9.28 -0.48 -0.07
C GLY A 42 -10.69 0.11 0.04
N PHE A 43 -11.12 0.86 -0.98
CA PHE A 43 -12.47 1.41 -1.06
C PHE A 43 -13.54 0.32 -1.15
N ILE A 44 -13.33 -0.72 -1.96
CA ILE A 44 -14.24 -1.87 -2.03
C ILE A 44 -14.42 -2.52 -0.65
N PHE A 45 -13.33 -2.71 0.08
CA PHE A 45 -13.38 -3.25 1.44
C PHE A 45 -14.07 -2.31 2.44
N ALA A 46 -13.96 -0.98 2.26
CA ALA A 46 -14.62 -0.01 3.12
C ALA A 46 -16.13 0.10 2.87
N VAL A 47 -16.57 -0.05 1.61
CA VAL A 47 -18.00 0.04 1.24
C VAL A 47 -18.78 -1.22 1.59
N ILE A 48 -18.13 -2.40 1.54
CA ILE A 48 -18.79 -3.68 1.79
C ILE A 48 -18.38 -4.20 3.17
N PRO A 49 -19.17 -3.91 4.24
CA PRO A 49 -18.88 -4.40 5.57
C PRO A 49 -18.95 -5.94 5.61
N GLY A 50 -17.96 -6.57 6.25
CA GLY A 50 -17.89 -8.04 6.38
C GLY A 50 -17.29 -8.76 5.17
N LEU A 51 -16.90 -8.07 4.09
CA LEU A 51 -16.20 -8.70 2.96
C LEU A 51 -14.88 -9.35 3.40
N LEU A 52 -14.17 -8.68 4.31
CA LEU A 52 -12.93 -9.16 4.91
C LEU A 52 -13.14 -10.44 5.73
N ASP A 53 -14.21 -10.48 6.53
CA ASP A 53 -14.60 -11.65 7.32
C ASP A 53 -15.04 -12.82 6.42
N TRP A 54 -15.78 -12.53 5.35
CA TRP A 54 -16.22 -13.53 4.38
C TRP A 54 -15.04 -14.14 3.62
N LEU A 55 -14.10 -13.32 3.16
CA LEU A 55 -12.87 -13.81 2.53
C LEU A 55 -12.00 -14.57 3.53
N GLY A 56 -11.88 -14.08 4.77
CA GLY A 56 -11.12 -14.73 5.83
C GLY A 56 -11.64 -16.14 6.11
N THR A 57 -12.94 -16.28 6.35
CA THR A 57 -13.60 -17.57 6.59
C THR A 57 -13.51 -18.51 5.37
N SER A 58 -13.71 -18.01 4.15
CA SER A 58 -13.61 -18.81 2.92
C SER A 58 -12.20 -19.33 2.66
N LEU A 59 -11.16 -18.56 3.01
CA LEU A 59 -9.75 -18.93 2.86
C LEU A 59 -9.21 -19.70 4.07
N GLY A 60 -10.02 -19.93 5.11
CA GLY A 60 -9.58 -20.55 6.37
C GLY A 60 -8.67 -19.67 7.24
N ILE A 61 -8.63 -18.36 6.95
CA ILE A 61 -7.86 -17.36 7.69
C ILE A 61 -8.73 -16.83 8.83
N GLY A 62 -8.47 -17.31 10.04
CA GLY A 62 -9.38 -17.15 11.19
C GLY A 62 -9.65 -15.70 11.64
N ALA A 63 -8.76 -14.74 11.36
CA ALA A 63 -8.95 -13.34 11.77
C ALA A 63 -8.84 -12.39 10.55
N PRO A 64 -9.77 -11.43 10.38
CA PRO A 64 -9.73 -10.44 9.29
C PRO A 64 -8.43 -9.64 9.25
N VAL A 65 -7.85 -9.38 10.43
CA VAL A 65 -6.57 -8.67 10.55
C VAL A 65 -5.42 -9.41 9.87
N ASN A 66 -5.43 -10.76 9.87
CA ASN A 66 -4.38 -11.55 9.22
C ASN A 66 -4.47 -11.43 7.70
N LEU A 67 -5.68 -11.38 7.15
CA LEU A 67 -5.90 -11.17 5.73
C LEU A 67 -5.43 -9.77 5.30
N LEU A 68 -5.71 -8.74 6.12
CA LEU A 68 -5.17 -7.39 5.90
C LEU A 68 -3.64 -7.38 5.92
N PHE A 69 -3.01 -8.02 6.90
CA PHE A 69 -1.54 -8.11 6.96
C PHE A 69 -0.96 -8.78 5.72
N PHE A 70 -1.57 -9.87 5.25
CA PHE A 70 -1.14 -10.56 4.04
C PHE A 70 -1.25 -9.66 2.80
N ILE A 71 -2.42 -9.02 2.60
CA ILE A 71 -2.65 -8.10 1.47
C ILE A 71 -1.65 -6.95 1.51
N MET A 72 -1.46 -6.32 2.67
CA MET A 72 -0.50 -5.23 2.84
C MET A 72 0.94 -5.68 2.59
N GLY A 73 1.30 -6.90 2.98
CA GLY A 73 2.61 -7.50 2.68
C GLY A 73 2.85 -7.67 1.18
N VAL A 74 1.84 -8.18 0.44
CA VAL A 74 1.90 -8.30 -1.02
C VAL A 74 2.04 -6.93 -1.68
N VAL A 75 1.26 -5.94 -1.23
CA VAL A 75 1.35 -4.55 -1.73
C VAL A 75 2.75 -3.98 -1.51
N LEU A 76 3.31 -4.14 -0.30
CA LEU A 76 4.66 -3.67 0.02
C LEU A 76 5.74 -4.36 -0.84
N LEU A 77 5.58 -5.66 -1.11
CA LEU A 77 6.49 -6.40 -1.98
C LEU A 77 6.44 -5.84 -3.42
N LEU A 78 5.23 -5.65 -3.97
CA LEU A 78 5.05 -5.06 -5.31
C LEU A 78 5.66 -3.67 -5.42
N VAL A 79 5.43 -2.82 -4.42
CA VAL A 79 6.03 -1.48 -4.34
C VAL A 79 7.56 -1.58 -4.29
N SER A 80 8.12 -2.48 -3.48
CA SER A 80 9.58 -2.68 -3.38
C SER A 80 10.20 -3.11 -4.72
N VAL A 81 9.54 -4.04 -5.44
CA VAL A 81 9.98 -4.47 -6.77
C VAL A 81 9.91 -3.31 -7.78
N GLN A 82 8.83 -2.52 -7.74
CA GLN A 82 8.69 -1.34 -8.60
C GLN A 82 9.82 -0.32 -8.35
N LEU A 83 10.11 -0.01 -7.08
CA LEU A 83 11.21 0.90 -6.73
C LEU A 83 12.57 0.34 -7.19
N SER A 84 12.84 -0.95 -6.96
CA SER A 84 14.09 -1.59 -7.38
C SER A 84 14.28 -1.53 -8.90
N TYR A 85 13.22 -1.79 -9.67
CA TYR A 85 13.23 -1.66 -11.11
C TYR A 85 13.56 -0.24 -11.58
N GLU A 86 12.95 0.77 -10.96
CA GLU A 86 13.22 2.16 -11.32
C GLU A 86 14.63 2.62 -10.94
N LEU A 87 15.11 2.18 -9.78
CA LEU A 87 16.49 2.44 -9.35
C LEU A 87 17.49 1.86 -10.36
N SER A 88 17.32 0.60 -10.74
CA SER A 88 18.17 -0.07 -11.75
C SER A 88 18.15 0.64 -13.11
N ARG A 89 16.96 1.09 -13.55
CA ARG A 89 16.82 1.85 -14.80
C ARG A 89 17.52 3.21 -14.72
N HIS A 90 17.47 3.87 -13.56
CA HIS A 90 18.15 5.13 -13.34
C HIS A 90 19.67 4.97 -13.32
N GLU A 91 20.19 3.95 -12.64
CA GLU A 91 21.62 3.60 -12.67
C GLU A 91 22.13 3.33 -14.08
N ALA A 92 21.38 2.55 -14.88
CA ALA A 92 21.75 2.27 -16.27
C ALA A 92 21.82 3.53 -17.14
N ARG A 93 20.97 4.53 -16.87
CA ARG A 93 20.98 5.81 -17.60
C ARG A 93 22.17 6.68 -17.20
N ILE A 94 22.50 6.75 -15.91
CA ILE A 94 23.67 7.49 -15.42
C ILE A 94 24.95 6.89 -16.03
N ARG A 95 25.06 5.56 -16.07
CA ARG A 95 26.21 4.88 -16.65
C ARG A 95 26.43 5.23 -18.13
N ARG A 96 25.37 5.23 -18.95
CA ARG A 96 25.45 5.63 -20.36
C ARG A 96 25.93 7.07 -20.54
N LEU A 97 25.42 8.00 -19.74
CA LEU A 97 25.81 9.42 -19.81
C LEU A 97 27.24 9.69 -19.34
N ALA A 98 27.84 8.80 -18.57
CA ALA A 98 29.23 8.91 -18.12
C ALA A 98 30.22 8.21 -19.07
N GLU A 99 29.73 7.30 -19.92
CA GLU A 99 30.51 6.62 -20.96
C GLU A 99 30.57 7.43 -22.27
N GLU A 100 29.68 8.42 -22.44
CA GLU A 100 29.72 9.47 -23.49
C GLU A 100 30.59 10.67 -23.07
#